data_AF-A0A1W0CN08-F1
#
_entry.id   AF-A0A1W0CN08-F1
#
_cell.length_a   1.000
_cell.length_b   1.000
_cell.length_c   1.000
_cell.angle_alpha   90.00
_cell.angle_beta   90.00
_cell.angle_gamma   90.00
#
_symmetry.space_group_name_H-M   'P 1'
#
loop_
_entity.id
_entity.type
_entity.pdbx_description
1 polymer ?
#
loop_
_entity_poly.entity_id
_entity_poly.type
_entity_poly.pdbx_seq_one_letter_code
_entity_poly.pdbx_strand_id
1 'polypeptide(L)'
;MNDYGLELGDVVQVGDVQEHGTDWIDAGDVIEMIADRGADEGGEYADDFPDVSTEARAELAAFLERWQAENCVARFYQVVNVRQHTITESDLEEAACNRA
;
A
#
# COMPACT_ATOMS: atom_id res chain seq x y z
N MET A 1 6.73 -32.38 -11.74
CA MET A 1 7.07 -31.01 -12.13
C MET A 1 6.24 -30.09 -11.25
N ASN A 2 6.84 -29.16 -10.52
CA ASN A 2 6.05 -28.10 -9.88
C ASN A 2 5.38 -27.26 -10.98
N ASP A 3 4.28 -26.58 -10.68
CA ASP A 3 3.51 -25.82 -11.68
C ASP A 3 4.29 -24.65 -12.30
N TYR A 4 5.50 -24.39 -11.81
CA TYR A 4 6.38 -23.28 -12.19
C TYR A 4 7.64 -23.71 -12.95
N GLY A 5 7.85 -25.01 -13.20
CA GLY A 5 9.03 -25.54 -13.90
C GLY A 5 10.38 -25.28 -13.21
N LEU A 6 10.39 -25.06 -11.89
CA LEU A 6 11.60 -24.79 -11.11
C LEU A 6 12.33 -26.09 -10.76
N GLU A 7 13.65 -26.10 -10.92
CA GLU A 7 14.53 -27.23 -10.69
C GLU A 7 15.58 -26.96 -9.60
N LEU A 8 16.20 -28.03 -9.11
CA LEU A 8 17.30 -27.99 -8.15
C LEU A 8 18.49 -27.20 -8.75
N GLY A 9 18.99 -26.21 -8.01
CA GLY A 9 20.09 -25.35 -8.47
C GLY A 9 19.63 -24.09 -9.23
N ASP A 10 18.34 -23.94 -9.54
CA ASP A 10 17.82 -22.70 -10.12
C ASP A 10 17.99 -21.54 -9.13
N VAL A 11 18.30 -20.36 -9.66
CA VAL A 11 18.41 -19.13 -8.88
C VAL A 11 17.14 -18.33 -9.03
N VAL A 12 16.39 -18.18 -7.94
CA VAL A 12 15.16 -17.40 -7.85
C VAL A 12 15.36 -16.15 -6.99
N GLN A 13 14.41 -15.23 -7.05
CA GLN A 13 14.34 -14.09 -6.14
C GLN A 13 13.33 -14.40 -5.04
N VAL A 14 13.75 -14.28 -3.79
CA VAL A 14 12.90 -14.40 -2.61
C VAL A 14 12.96 -13.12 -1.80
N GLY A 15 11.89 -12.79 -1.10
CA GLY A 15 11.84 -11.64 -0.21
C GLY A 15 10.92 -11.89 0.96
N ASP A 16 10.96 -10.98 1.92
CA ASP A 16 10.15 -11.04 3.13
C ASP A 16 8.80 -10.35 2.88
N VAL A 17 7.75 -10.87 3.50
CA VAL A 17 6.41 -10.30 3.43
C VAL A 17 6.32 -9.11 4.37
N GLN A 18 5.93 -7.95 3.83
CA GLN A 18 5.59 -6.76 4.59
C GLN A 18 4.13 -6.38 4.34
N GLU A 19 3.38 -6.21 5.43
CA GLU A 19 2.02 -5.69 5.38
C GLU A 19 2.01 -4.20 5.04
N HIS A 20 0.98 -3.76 4.34
CA HIS A 20 0.76 -2.34 4.09
C HIS A 20 0.13 -1.67 5.33
N GLY A 21 0.50 -0.42 5.56
CA GLY A 21 -0.21 0.48 6.46
C GLY A 21 -1.60 0.84 5.93
N THR A 22 -2.26 1.76 6.64
CA THR A 22 -3.59 2.29 6.26
C THR A 22 -3.55 3.80 6.00
N ASP A 23 -2.35 4.36 5.93
CA ASP A 23 -2.01 5.73 5.61
C ASP A 23 -2.02 5.98 4.09
N TRP A 24 -3.13 5.62 3.42
CA TRP A 24 -3.25 5.75 1.97
C TRP A 24 -3.49 7.19 1.51
N ILE A 25 -4.22 7.95 2.31
CA ILE A 25 -4.47 9.39 2.12
C ILE A 25 -4.42 10.13 3.46
N ASP A 26 -4.06 11.40 3.41
CA ASP A 26 -4.14 12.32 4.54
C ASP A 26 -5.11 13.49 4.29
N ALA A 27 -5.28 14.35 5.30
CA ALA A 27 -6.16 15.51 5.19
C ALA A 27 -5.69 16.52 4.13
N GLY A 28 -4.38 16.63 3.91
CA GLY A 28 -3.79 17.45 2.86
C GLY A 28 -4.22 17.00 1.48
N ASP A 29 -4.12 15.70 1.18
CA ASP A 29 -4.55 15.14 -0.11
C ASP A 29 -6.00 15.51 -0.45
N VAL A 30 -6.89 15.40 0.55
CA VAL A 30 -8.31 15.73 0.38
C VAL A 30 -8.52 17.23 0.20
N ILE A 31 -7.84 18.07 0.99
CA ILE A 31 -7.96 19.53 0.92
C ILE A 31 -7.43 20.05 -0.43
N GLU A 32 -6.30 19.52 -0.90
CA GLU A 32 -5.72 19.86 -2.21
C GLU A 32 -6.69 19.50 -3.34
N MET A 33 -7.26 18.28 -3.31
CA MET A 33 -8.25 17.89 -4.32
C MET A 33 -9.54 18.73 -4.27
N ILE A 34 -9.91 19.27 -3.10
CA ILE A 34 -11.01 20.23 -2.99
C ILE A 34 -10.62 21.59 -3.57
N ALA A 35 -9.38 22.05 -3.32
CA ALA A 35 -8.86 23.31 -3.86
C ALA A 35 -8.85 23.29 -5.39
N ASP A 36 -8.31 22.21 -5.99
CA ASP A 36 -8.28 22.03 -7.45
C ASP A 36 -9.68 22.10 -8.06
N ARG A 37 -10.63 21.36 -7.48
CA ARG A 37 -12.03 21.38 -7.94
C ARG A 37 -12.70 22.73 -7.70
N GLY A 38 -12.31 23.44 -6.64
CA GLY A 38 -12.74 24.79 -6.37
C GLY A 38 -12.24 25.78 -7.43
N ALA A 39 -10.99 25.64 -7.86
CA ALA A 39 -10.39 26.43 -8.93
C ALA A 39 -11.04 26.14 -10.29
N ASP A 40 -11.41 24.90 -10.58
CA ASP A 40 -12.15 24.55 -11.80
C ASP A 40 -13.50 25.29 -11.90
N GLU A 41 -14.19 25.49 -10.76
CA GLU A 41 -15.49 26.16 -10.71
C GLU A 41 -15.39 27.68 -10.54
N GLY A 42 -14.46 28.15 -9.71
CA GLY A 42 -14.32 29.55 -9.32
C GLY A 42 -13.25 30.33 -10.07
N GLY A 43 -12.36 29.65 -10.81
CA GLY A 43 -11.22 30.26 -11.47
C GLY A 43 -10.40 31.11 -10.51
N GLU A 44 -10.04 32.33 -10.93
CA GLU A 44 -9.29 33.30 -10.13
C GLU A 44 -10.01 33.74 -8.84
N TYR A 45 -11.32 33.50 -8.70
CA TYR A 45 -12.06 33.82 -7.47
C TYR A 45 -11.87 32.77 -6.35
N ALA A 46 -11.23 31.64 -6.65
CA ALA A 46 -11.01 30.54 -5.72
C ALA A 46 -9.58 30.52 -5.11
N ASP A 47 -8.82 31.61 -5.23
CA ASP A 47 -7.39 31.66 -4.85
C ASP A 47 -7.12 31.26 -3.38
N ASP A 48 -8.06 31.56 -2.47
CA ASP A 48 -7.97 31.20 -1.05
C ASP A 48 -8.89 30.02 -0.66
N PHE A 49 -9.47 29.30 -1.62
CA PHE A 49 -10.41 28.21 -1.37
C PHE A 49 -9.75 26.81 -1.43
N PRO A 50 -10.04 25.89 -0.48
CA PRO A 50 -10.79 26.13 0.74
C PRO A 50 -9.90 26.73 1.85
N ASP A 51 -10.40 27.76 2.53
CA ASP A 51 -9.78 28.27 3.76
C ASP A 51 -10.15 27.37 4.94
N VAL A 52 -9.29 26.40 5.23
CA VAL A 52 -9.49 25.38 6.26
C VAL A 52 -8.69 25.72 7.51
N SER A 53 -9.37 25.85 8.66
CA SER A 53 -8.69 26.09 9.93
C SER A 53 -7.85 24.89 10.37
N THR A 54 -6.88 25.13 11.25
CA THR A 54 -6.04 24.07 11.84
C THR A 54 -6.89 23.01 12.54
N GLU A 55 -7.95 23.42 13.24
CA GLU A 55 -8.85 22.52 13.96
C GLU A 55 -9.65 21.63 13.00
N ALA A 56 -10.20 22.21 11.93
CA ALA A 56 -10.94 21.45 10.92
C ALA A 56 -10.03 20.47 10.16
N ARG A 57 -8.79 20.89 9.86
CA ARG A 57 -7.78 20.00 9.27
C ARG A 57 -7.45 18.83 10.20
N ALA A 58 -7.28 19.10 11.49
CA ALA A 58 -7.00 18.06 12.49
C ALA A 58 -8.19 17.09 12.66
N GLU A 59 -9.42 17.60 12.63
CA GLU A 59 -10.64 16.78 12.63
C GLU A 59 -10.65 15.82 11.42
N LEU A 60 -10.40 16.35 10.22
CA LEU A 60 -10.36 15.54 9.00
C LEU A 60 -9.25 14.48 9.06
N ALA A 61 -8.07 14.84 9.56
CA ALA A 61 -6.95 13.90 9.71
C ALA A 61 -7.33 12.73 10.63
N ALA A 62 -7.89 13.01 11.81
CA ALA A 62 -8.33 11.98 12.75
C ALA A 62 -9.48 11.12 12.20
N PHE A 63 -10.37 11.72 11.40
CA PHE A 63 -11.42 10.99 10.71
C PHE A 63 -10.85 10.00 9.69
N LEU A 64 -9.94 10.46 8.82
CA LEU A 64 -9.36 9.66 7.75
C LEU A 64 -8.48 8.54 8.29
N GLU A 65 -7.67 8.81 9.31
CA GLU A 65 -6.83 7.80 9.96
C GLU A 65 -7.69 6.65 10.49
N ARG A 66 -8.72 6.95 11.29
CA ARG A 66 -9.63 5.93 11.82
C ARG A 66 -10.36 5.17 10.71
N TRP A 67 -10.94 5.90 9.74
CA TRP A 67 -11.74 5.28 8.70
C TRP A 67 -10.93 4.30 7.86
N GLN A 68 -9.70 4.67 7.49
CA GLN A 68 -8.82 3.82 6.70
C GLN A 68 -8.32 2.62 7.51
N ALA A 69 -8.00 2.80 8.80
CA ALA A 69 -7.64 1.70 9.68
C ALA A 69 -8.74 0.62 9.76
N GLU A 70 -10.00 1.04 9.74
CA GLU A 70 -11.15 0.14 9.85
C GLU A 70 -11.57 -0.50 8.50
N ASN A 71 -11.42 0.23 7.39
CA ASN A 71 -12.06 -0.14 6.13
C ASN A 71 -11.09 -0.37 4.96
N CYS A 72 -9.82 0.05 5.09
CA CYS A 72 -8.84 0.05 4.02
C CYS A 72 -7.64 -0.86 4.34
N VAL A 73 -7.86 -1.94 5.09
CA VAL A 73 -6.84 -2.96 5.36
C VAL A 73 -6.58 -3.78 4.10
N ALA A 74 -5.39 -3.66 3.53
CA ALA A 74 -5.00 -4.38 2.34
C ALA A 74 -4.90 -5.89 2.61
N ARG A 75 -5.31 -6.70 1.62
CA ARG A 75 -5.15 -8.16 1.62
C ARG A 75 -3.98 -8.63 0.75
N PHE A 76 -3.20 -7.68 0.25
CA PHE A 76 -1.99 -7.90 -0.51
C PHE A 76 -0.80 -7.38 0.29
N TYR A 77 0.40 -7.77 -0.12
CA TYR A 77 1.62 -7.51 0.62
C TYR A 77 2.67 -6.84 -0.27
N GLN A 78 3.56 -6.11 0.37
CA GLN A 78 4.82 -5.68 -0.23
C GLN A 78 5.88 -6.77 -0.01
N VAL A 79 6.67 -7.05 -1.05
CA VAL A 79 7.84 -7.92 -0.93
C VAL A 79 9.06 -7.03 -0.72
N VAL A 80 9.74 -7.22 0.41
CA VAL A 80 10.94 -6.44 0.78
C VAL A 80 12.16 -7.35 0.99
N ASN A 81 13.34 -6.77 1.17
CA ASN A 81 14.60 -7.51 1.37
C ASN A 81 14.83 -8.60 0.30
N VAL A 82 14.55 -8.25 -0.97
CA VAL A 82 14.67 -9.18 -2.09
C VAL A 82 16.12 -9.62 -2.23
N ARG A 83 16.32 -10.94 -2.30
CA ARG A 83 17.62 -11.59 -2.41
C ARG A 83 17.55 -12.79 -3.34
N GLN A 84 18.69 -13.12 -3.95
CA GLN A 84 18.82 -14.35 -4.71
C GLN A 84 18.85 -15.55 -3.77
N HIS A 85 18.14 -16.60 -4.14
CA HIS A 85 18.12 -17.89 -3.46
C HIS A 85 18.31 -19.01 -4.48
N THR A 86 19.25 -19.91 -4.22
CA THR A 86 19.44 -21.11 -5.03
C THR A 86 18.56 -22.21 -4.46
N ILE A 87 17.68 -22.77 -5.28
CA ILE A 87 16.76 -23.83 -4.88
C ILE A 87 17.56 -25.07 -4.47
N THR A 88 17.29 -25.54 -3.26
CA THR A 88 17.86 -26.73 -2.65
C THR A 88 16.86 -27.88 -2.62
N GLU A 89 17.32 -29.08 -2.27
CA GLU A 89 16.47 -30.27 -2.15
C GLU A 89 15.44 -30.10 -1.02
N SER A 90 15.84 -29.45 0.07
CA SER A 90 14.96 -29.10 1.20
C SER A 90 13.80 -28.21 0.78
N ASP A 91 14.04 -27.23 -0.10
CA ASP A 91 12.99 -26.32 -0.59
C ASP A 91 11.90 -27.09 -1.38
N LEU A 92 12.31 -28.12 -2.14
CA LEU A 92 11.39 -28.97 -2.89
C LEU A 92 10.59 -29.90 -1.98
N GLU A 93 11.21 -30.44 -0.92
CA GLU A 93 10.55 -31.27 0.09
C GLU A 93 9.52 -30.47 0.91
N GLU A 94 9.88 -29.28 1.38
CA GLU A 94 8.96 -28.38 2.11
C GLU A 94 7.75 -27.98 1.25
N ALA A 95 7.99 -27.64 -0.02
CA ALA A 95 6.92 -27.30 -0.96
C ALA A 95 5.96 -28.48 -1.21
N ALA A 96 6.46 -29.72 -1.21
CA ALA A 96 5.63 -30.91 -1.33
C ALA A 96 4.80 -31.16 -0.06
N CYS A 97 5.35 -30.89 1.13
CA CYS A 97 4.68 -31.05 2.41
C CYS A 97 3.55 -30.03 2.62
N ASN A 98 3.78 -28.76 2.25
CA ASN A 98 2.78 -27.68 2.37
C ASN A 98 1.61 -27.78 1.36
N ARG A 99 1.68 -28.71 0.39
CA ARG A 99 0.59 -28.99 -0.56
C ARG A 99 -0.36 -30.11 -0.07
N ALA A 100 -0.04 -30.79 1.03
CA ALA A 100 -0.86 -31.87 1.62
C ALA A 100 -1.86 -31.34 2.65
#